data_AF-A0A962IPB4-F1
#
_entry.id   AF-A0A962IPB4-F1
#
_cell.length_a   1.000
_cell.length_b   1.000
_cell.length_c   1.000
_cell.angle_alpha   90.00
_cell.angle_beta   90.00
_cell.angle_gamma   90.00
#
_symmetry.space_group_name_H-M   'P 1'
#
loop_
_entity.id
_entity.type
_entity.pdbx_description
1 polymer ?
#
loop_
_entity_poly.entity_id
_entity_poly.type
_entity_poly.pdbx_seq_one_letter_code
_entity_poly.pdbx_strand_id
1 'polypeptide(L)'
;MRLSALGDVSHVVAVVQRLQRDLPQARLSWVIGKLEHRLLEGLPGVEFLVVDKRALWPSLRALRARLQDRRFDALLHMQISLRANLVATAIRARRRIGLDPARSKDLHGLFVNERIRPAPPGGEHVVDA
;
A
#
# COMPACT_ATOMS: atom_id res chain seq x y z
N MET A 1 -0.36 0.10 0.46
CA MET A 1 -0.42 1.53 0.15
C MET A 1 -0.81 2.28 1.42
N ARG A 2 0.03 3.20 1.94
CA ARG A 2 -0.26 4.07 3.12
C ARG A 2 0.26 5.51 2.89
N LEU A 3 -0.54 6.55 3.17
CA LEU A 3 -0.37 7.96 2.76
C LEU A 3 -0.68 8.97 3.88
N SER A 4 -0.58 8.62 5.16
CA SER A 4 -0.98 9.53 6.23
C SER A 4 -0.28 9.19 7.54
N ALA A 5 0.55 10.11 8.05
CA ALA A 5 1.29 10.11 9.32
C ALA A 5 2.66 9.38 9.36
N LEU A 6 3.61 9.97 10.10
CA LEU A 6 4.98 9.49 10.30
C LEU A 6 5.00 8.12 11.03
N GLY A 7 4.17 7.95 12.06
CA GLY A 7 4.04 6.68 12.79
C GLY A 7 3.45 5.54 11.95
N ASP A 8 2.68 5.89 10.92
CA ASP A 8 2.14 4.92 9.97
C ASP A 8 3.18 4.46 8.95
N VAL A 9 4.17 5.31 8.64
CA VAL A 9 5.29 4.96 7.76
C VAL A 9 6.17 3.89 8.39
N SER A 10 6.51 4.03 9.68
CA SER A 10 7.34 3.07 10.41
C SER A 10 6.75 1.66 10.42
N HIS A 11 5.43 1.54 10.62
CA HIS A 11 4.75 0.25 10.54
C HIS A 11 4.85 -0.39 9.15
N VAL A 12 4.70 0.39 8.08
CA VAL A 12 4.79 -0.16 6.73
C VAL A 12 6.23 -0.55 6.40
N VAL A 13 7.24 0.18 6.89
CA VAL A 13 8.64 -0.23 6.75
C VAL A 13 8.88 -1.59 7.40
N ALA A 14 8.36 -1.84 8.60
CA ALA A 14 8.48 -3.15 9.26
C ALA A 14 7.85 -4.28 8.43
N VAL A 15 6.67 -4.03 7.84
CA VAL A 15 6.02 -4.97 6.91
C VAL A 15 6.87 -5.23 5.67
N VAL A 16 7.41 -4.17 5.06
CA VAL A 16 8.24 -4.27 3.86
C VAL A 16 9.52 -5.08 4.15
N GLN A 17 10.21 -4.79 5.24
CA GLN A 17 11.40 -5.54 5.63
C GLN A 17 11.08 -7.00 5.93
N ARG A 18 9.92 -7.29 6.53
CA ARG A 18 9.47 -8.67 6.73
C ARG A 18 9.23 -9.37 5.40
N LEU A 19 8.58 -8.72 4.45
CA LEU A 19 8.38 -9.25 3.10
C LEU A 19 9.71 -9.49 2.38
N GLN A 20 10.69 -8.60 2.53
CA GLN A 20 12.02 -8.82 1.94
C GLN A 20 12.73 -10.05 2.52
N ARG A 21 12.57 -10.32 3.82
CA ARG A 21 13.14 -11.51 4.47
C ARG A 21 12.42 -12.80 4.07
N ASP A 22 11.09 -12.79 4.08
CA ASP A 22 10.29 -13.99 3.84
C ASP A 22 10.15 -14.30 2.33
N LEU A 23 10.27 -13.28 1.47
CA LEU A 23 10.15 -13.37 0.01
C LEU A 23 11.31 -12.65 -0.70
N PRO A 24 12.55 -13.15 -0.60
CA PRO A 24 13.74 -12.45 -1.08
C PRO A 24 13.78 -12.24 -2.61
N GLN A 25 13.04 -13.05 -3.37
CA GLN A 25 12.93 -12.90 -4.83
C GLN A 25 11.78 -11.98 -5.27
N ALA A 26 10.92 -11.54 -4.34
CA ALA A 26 9.79 -10.68 -4.69
C ALA A 26 10.28 -9.27 -5.02
N ARG A 27 9.76 -8.73 -6.14
CA ARG A 27 9.97 -7.32 -6.49
C ARG A 27 8.92 -6.47 -5.78
N LEU A 28 9.36 -5.63 -4.86
CA LEU A 28 8.48 -4.79 -4.07
C LEU A 28 8.38 -3.38 -4.68
N SER A 29 7.15 -2.93 -4.91
CA SER A 29 6.88 -1.54 -5.29
C SER A 29 5.99 -0.89 -4.23
N TRP A 30 6.35 0.31 -3.77
CA TRP A 30 5.61 1.05 -2.76
C TRP A 30 5.11 2.38 -3.33
N VAL A 31 3.79 2.48 -3.45
CA VAL A 31 3.09 3.73 -3.74
C VAL A 31 3.04 4.64 -2.51
N ILE A 32 3.71 5.79 -2.60
CA ILE A 32 3.98 6.69 -1.47
C ILE A 32 3.81 8.16 -1.86
N GLY A 33 3.50 9.02 -0.89
CA GLY A 33 3.42 10.46 -1.11
C GLY A 33 4.80 11.10 -1.24
N LYS A 34 4.89 12.25 -1.92
CA LYS A 34 6.15 12.99 -2.10
C LYS A 34 6.87 13.35 -0.79
N LEU A 35 6.11 13.71 0.26
CA LEU A 35 6.68 14.05 1.57
C LEU A 35 7.25 12.81 2.25
N GLU A 36 6.48 11.73 2.30
CA GLU A 36 6.88 10.49 2.93
C GLU A 36 8.03 9.80 2.19
N HIS A 37 8.09 9.94 0.86
CA HIS A 37 9.21 9.43 0.06
C HIS A 37 10.55 10.02 0.49
N ARG A 38 10.62 11.33 0.75
CA ARG A 38 11.86 12.00 1.20
C ARG A 38 12.40 11.43 2.52
N LEU A 39 11.52 10.85 3.34
CA LEU A 39 11.91 10.24 4.60
C LEU A 39 12.42 8.80 4.42
N LEU A 40 12.11 8.16 3.29
CA LEU A 40 12.35 6.74 3.03
C LEU A 40 13.25 6.47 1.81
N GLU A 41 13.77 7.52 1.15
CA GLU A 41 14.49 7.42 -0.13
C GLU A 41 15.73 6.52 -0.10
N GLY A 42 16.20 6.12 1.08
CA GLY A 42 17.31 5.19 1.28
C GLY A 42 16.94 3.72 1.54
N LEU A 43 15.65 3.33 1.49
CA LEU A 43 15.25 1.95 1.77
C LEU A 43 15.61 1.03 0.58
N PRO A 44 16.57 0.09 0.74
CA PRO A 44 17.02 -0.75 -0.37
C PRO A 44 15.96 -1.78 -0.76
N GLY A 45 15.98 -2.21 -2.02
CA GLY A 45 15.13 -3.31 -2.50
C GLY A 45 13.65 -2.96 -2.62
N VAL A 46 13.31 -1.67 -2.67
CA VAL A 46 11.93 -1.18 -2.86
C VAL A 46 11.91 -0.16 -3.99
N GLU A 47 11.03 -0.38 -4.98
CA GLU A 47 10.75 0.62 -5.99
C GLU A 47 9.68 1.60 -5.48
N PHE A 48 10.04 2.86 -5.30
CA PHE A 48 9.06 3.88 -4.91
C PHE A 48 8.29 4.44 -6.11
N LEU A 49 6.96 4.37 -6.00
CA LEU A 49 6.01 4.96 -6.95
C LEU A 49 5.41 6.21 -6.31
N VAL A 50 6.07 7.34 -6.52
CA VAL A 50 5.74 8.60 -5.84
C VAL A 50 4.50 9.25 -6.44
N VAL A 51 3.55 9.63 -5.59
CA VAL A 51 2.31 10.33 -5.94
C VAL A 51 2.30 11.70 -5.30
N ASP A 52 2.10 12.75 -6.11
CA ASP A 52 1.86 14.08 -5.58
C ASP A 52 0.37 14.22 -5.19
N LYS A 53 0.12 14.35 -3.89
CA LYS A 53 -1.24 14.48 -3.35
C LYS A 53 -1.89 15.81 -3.74
N ARG A 54 -1.11 16.86 -4.01
CA ARG A 54 -1.61 18.17 -4.46
C ARG A 54 -1.95 18.17 -5.95
N ALA A 55 -1.32 17.29 -6.71
CA ALA A 55 -1.55 17.09 -8.15
C ALA A 55 -1.95 15.63 -8.44
N LEU A 56 -3.07 15.19 -7.86
CA LEU A 56 -3.50 13.79 -7.91
C LEU A 56 -3.78 13.31 -9.33
N TRP A 57 -4.49 14.08 -10.16
CA TRP A 57 -4.84 13.69 -11.53
C TRP A 57 -3.61 13.49 -12.44
N PRO A 58 -2.66 14.46 -12.54
CA PRO A 58 -1.42 14.24 -13.26
C PRO A 58 -0.62 13.05 -12.72
N SER A 59 -0.54 12.91 -11.39
CA SER A 59 0.17 11.79 -10.75
C SER A 59 -0.44 10.44 -11.11
N LEU A 60 -1.78 10.34 -11.13
CA LEU A 60 -2.49 9.13 -11.54
C LEU A 60 -2.23 8.77 -13.01
N ARG A 61 -2.24 9.78 -13.89
CA ARG A 61 -1.95 9.57 -15.32
C ARG A 61 -0.52 9.09 -15.53
N ALA A 62 0.44 9.72 -14.86
CA ALA A 62 1.85 9.34 -14.90
C ALA A 62 2.07 7.92 -14.33
N LEU A 63 1.42 7.61 -13.20
CA LEU A 63 1.48 6.28 -12.58
C LEU A 63 0.90 5.22 -13.52
N ARG A 64 -0.26 5.47 -14.12
CA ARG A 64 -0.91 4.55 -15.05
C ARG A 64 -0.04 4.30 -16.29
N ALA A 65 0.57 5.34 -16.85
CA ALA A 65 1.50 5.20 -17.98
C ALA A 65 2.74 4.38 -17.59
N ARG A 66 3.35 4.66 -16.43
CA ARG A 66 4.52 3.92 -15.92
C ARG A 66 4.23 2.44 -15.64
N LEU A 67 2.99 2.11 -15.31
CA LEU A 67 2.57 0.75 -14.97
C LEU A 67 1.81 0.03 -16.09
N GLN A 68 1.68 0.62 -17.29
CA GLN A 68 0.80 0.11 -18.35
C GLN A 68 1.11 -1.34 -18.76
N ASP A 69 2.40 -1.68 -18.84
CA ASP A 69 2.93 -2.99 -19.24
C ASP A 69 3.26 -3.89 -18.03
N ARG A 70 2.87 -3.47 -16.82
CA ARG A 70 3.14 -4.19 -15.59
C ARG A 70 1.87 -4.80 -15.03
N ARG A 71 1.97 -6.07 -14.64
CA ARG A 71 0.96 -6.76 -13.86
C ARG A 71 1.59 -7.23 -12.56
N PHE A 72 0.96 -6.89 -11.45
CA PHE A 72 1.39 -7.33 -10.13
C PHE A 72 0.67 -8.62 -9.76
N ASP A 73 1.37 -9.54 -9.10
CA ASP A 73 0.74 -10.73 -8.55
C ASP A 73 -0.18 -10.37 -7.39
N ALA A 74 0.25 -9.42 -6.55
CA ALA A 74 -0.50 -8.95 -5.40
C ALA A 74 -0.36 -7.43 -5.19
N LEU A 75 -1.45 -6.81 -4.74
CA LEU A 75 -1.54 -5.44 -4.25
C LEU A 75 -2.03 -5.47 -2.80
N LEU A 76 -1.17 -5.08 -1.86
CA LEU A 76 -1.53 -4.90 -0.45
C LEU A 76 -2.12 -3.49 -0.24
N HIS A 77 -3.45 -3.41 -0.23
CA HIS A 77 -4.18 -2.16 -0.10
C HIS A 77 -4.56 -1.88 1.36
N MET A 78 -3.57 -1.46 2.13
CA MET A 78 -3.68 -1.22 3.58
C MET A 78 -4.28 0.15 3.94
N GLN A 79 -4.91 0.84 2.98
CA GLN A 79 -5.52 2.16 3.20
C GLN A 79 -6.97 2.22 2.80
N ILE A 80 -7.77 2.82 3.68
CA ILE A 80 -9.21 2.95 3.49
C ILE A 80 -9.57 4.28 2.80
N SER A 81 -8.65 5.25 2.68
CA SER A 81 -8.98 6.56 2.11
C SER A 81 -9.40 6.52 0.64
N LEU A 82 -10.39 7.34 0.26
CA LEU A 82 -10.85 7.51 -1.13
C LEU A 82 -9.71 7.77 -2.13
N ARG A 83 -8.72 8.58 -1.74
CA ARG A 83 -7.54 8.86 -2.59
C ARG A 83 -6.71 7.61 -2.86
N ALA A 84 -6.56 6.74 -1.86
CA ALA A 84 -5.84 5.49 -2.02
C ALA A 84 -6.62 4.50 -2.91
N ASN A 85 -7.96 4.49 -2.80
CA ASN A 85 -8.82 3.72 -3.71
C ASN A 85 -8.67 4.20 -5.17
N LEU A 86 -8.66 5.52 -5.41
CA LEU A 86 -8.41 6.08 -6.75
C LEU A 86 -7.05 5.68 -7.32
N VAL A 87 -6.00 5.73 -6.51
CA VAL A 87 -4.65 5.32 -6.95
C VAL A 87 -4.58 3.83 -7.21
N ALA A 88 -5.27 2.99 -6.43
CA ALA A 88 -5.36 1.55 -6.70
C ALA A 88 -5.95 1.24 -8.08
N THR A 89 -6.80 2.11 -8.66
CA THR A 89 -7.32 1.94 -10.04
C THR A 89 -6.27 2.08 -11.13
N ALA A 90 -5.13 2.72 -10.84
CA ALA A 90 -4.01 2.81 -11.78
C ALA A 90 -3.16 1.53 -11.78
N ILE A 91 -3.38 0.61 -10.83
CA ILE A 91 -2.54 -0.55 -10.60
C ILE A 91 -3.28 -1.83 -11.01
N ARG A 92 -2.71 -2.55 -11.98
CA ARG A 92 -3.22 -3.85 -12.43
C ARG A 92 -2.60 -4.94 -11.56
N ALA A 93 -3.40 -5.57 -10.71
CA ALA A 93 -2.95 -6.65 -9.83
C ALA A 93 -3.93 -7.83 -9.87
N ARG A 94 -3.41 -9.07 -9.88
CA ARG A 94 -4.22 -10.29 -9.86
C ARG A 94 -4.90 -10.46 -8.51
N ARG A 95 -4.14 -10.30 -7.43
CA ARG A 95 -4.62 -10.31 -6.05
C ARG A 95 -4.62 -8.88 -5.53
N ARG A 96 -5.72 -8.44 -4.92
CA ARG A 96 -5.92 -7.11 -4.34
C ARG A 96 -6.42 -7.34 -2.93
N ILE A 97 -5.49 -7.36 -1.99
CA ILE A 97 -5.71 -7.76 -0.61
C ILE A 97 -5.96 -6.48 0.21
N GLY A 98 -7.19 -6.32 0.69
CA GLY A 98 -7.64 -5.19 1.50
C GLY A 98 -7.98 -5.56 2.92
N LEU A 99 -8.36 -4.55 3.71
CA LEU A 99 -8.79 -4.74 5.11
C LEU A 99 -10.16 -5.43 5.21
N ASP A 100 -10.43 -6.01 6.38
CA ASP A 100 -11.68 -6.69 6.72
C ASP A 100 -12.93 -5.80 6.51
N PRO A 101 -14.10 -6.34 6.12
CA PRO A 101 -15.36 -5.58 6.02
C PRO A 101 -15.71 -4.75 7.28
N ALA A 102 -15.41 -5.21 8.49
CA ALA A 102 -15.66 -4.46 9.73
C ALA A 102 -14.84 -3.16 9.82
N ARG A 103 -13.71 -3.10 9.10
CA ARG A 103 -12.84 -1.92 9.00
C ARG A 103 -12.94 -1.23 7.63
N SER A 104 -13.77 -1.73 6.71
CA SER A 104 -13.94 -1.17 5.38
C SER A 104 -14.93 0.00 5.39
N LYS A 105 -14.43 1.20 5.11
CA LYS A 105 -15.22 2.41 4.79
C LYS A 105 -14.93 2.85 3.33
N ASP A 106 -15.63 3.85 2.80
CA ASP A 106 -15.36 4.49 1.50
C ASP A 106 -15.28 3.57 0.26
N LEU A 107 -16.20 2.60 0.13
CA LEU A 107 -16.27 1.71 -1.05
C LEU A 107 -15.01 0.85 -1.29
N HIS A 108 -14.15 0.69 -0.27
CA HIS A 108 -12.91 -0.09 -0.34
C HIS A 108 -13.10 -1.51 -0.92
N GLY A 109 -14.27 -2.11 -0.65
CA GLY A 109 -14.68 -3.42 -1.17
C GLY A 109 -14.72 -3.54 -2.69
N LEU A 110 -14.89 -2.44 -3.44
CA LEU A 110 -14.88 -2.46 -4.92
C LEU A 110 -13.46 -2.53 -5.51
N PHE A 111 -12.44 -2.23 -4.69
CA PHE A 111 -11.06 -2.11 -5.13
C PHE A 111 -10.17 -3.26 -4.63
N VAL A 112 -10.77 -4.25 -3.94
CA VAL A 112 -10.09 -5.40 -3.34
C VAL A 112 -10.86 -6.68 -3.68
N ASN A 113 -10.15 -7.76 -4.02
CA ASN A 113 -10.74 -9.07 -4.34
C ASN A 113 -10.40 -10.13 -3.29
N GLU A 114 -9.49 -9.82 -2.37
CA GLU A 114 -9.14 -10.62 -1.21
C GLU A 114 -9.16 -9.73 0.03
N ARG A 115 -9.51 -10.31 1.18
CA ARG A 115 -9.54 -9.58 2.45
C ARG A 115 -8.73 -10.32 3.48
N ILE A 116 -7.93 -9.58 4.24
CA ILE A 116 -7.26 -10.14 5.43
C ILE A 116 -8.35 -10.55 6.42
N ARG A 117 -8.20 -11.74 7.01
CA ARG A 117 -9.15 -12.26 8.01
C ARG A 117 -9.25 -11.26 9.18
N PRO A 118 -10.44 -11.11 9.78
CA PRO A 118 -10.59 -10.26 10.94
C PRO A 118 -9.67 -10.77 12.04
N ALA A 119 -8.91 -9.87 12.66
CA ALA A 119 -8.28 -10.19 13.94
C ALA A 119 -9.40 -10.58 14.93
N PRO A 120 -9.24 -11.64 15.73
CA PRO A 120 -10.23 -12.00 16.74
C PRO A 120 -10.54 -10.78 17.63
N PRO A 121 -11.78 -10.64 18.13
CA PRO A 121 -12.10 -9.59 19.08
C PRO A 121 -11.19 -9.76 20.31
N GLY A 122 -10.26 -8.83 20.52
CA GLY A 122 -9.23 -8.91 21.58
C GLY A 122 -7.77 -8.82 21.12
N GLY A 123 -7.49 -8.75 19.81
CA GLY A 123 -6.12 -8.67 19.28
C GLY A 123 -5.48 -7.27 19.27
N GLU A 124 -5.50 -6.56 20.39
CA GLU A 124 -4.50 -5.53 20.72
C GLU A 124 -3.71 -6.05 21.93
N HIS A 125 -2.76 -6.96 21.69
CA HIS A 125 -1.73 -7.23 22.69
C HIS A 125 -0.43 -6.59 22.23
N VAL A 126 -0.22 -5.44 22.86
CA VAL A 126 1.03 -4.77 23.19
C VAL A 126 2.24 -5.70 23.09
N VAL A 127 3.29 -5.15 22.50
CA VAL A 127 4.65 -5.66 22.53
C VAL A 127 5.04 -5.95 23.99
N ASP A 128 5.04 -7.22 24.39
CA ASP A 128 5.74 -7.65 25.61
C ASP A 128 7.15 -8.09 25.20
N ALA A 129 8.14 -7.31 25.63
CA ALA A 129 9.52 -7.70 25.85
C ALA A 129 9.99 -7.07 27.15
#